data_AF-A0A7J7T0C8-F1
#
_entry.id   AF-A0A7J7T0C8-F1
#
_cell.length_a   1.000
_cell.length_b   1.000
_cell.length_c   1.000
_cell.angle_alpha   90.00
_cell.angle_beta   90.00
_cell.angle_gamma   90.00
#
_symmetry.space_group_name_H-M   'P 1'
#
loop_
_entity.id
_entity.type
_entity.pdbx_description
1 polymer ?
#
loop_
_entity_poly.entity_id
_entity_poly.type
_entity_poly.pdbx_seq_one_letter_code
_entity_poly.pdbx_strand_id
1 'polypeptide(L)'
;MLAENLYRDGQRSACVQVFIAMLHFPHPQSVHLYQEWLTDQVRKTQARCHQTLFIFDEAEKLHPGLLEALGPHLERQAPDTRGAESRRTIFLFLSNLGGNVINEVVLNLLKAGRAREEIRMEHLAPRLQAEIVASTDSGFGHSRLVQENLIDFFVPFLPLEKQHVRLCARDAFLSQELLYTEEALDEVAKMMVYVPKEEQIFSSQGCKSVAQRINYFLP
;
A
#
# COMPACT_ATOMS: atom_id res chain seq x y z
N MET A 1 3.20 -11.74 4.77
CA MET A 1 2.38 -10.70 4.11
C MET A 1 0.96 -11.26 3.91
N LEU A 2 -0.01 -10.47 3.44
CA LEU A 2 -1.43 -10.89 3.37
C LEU A 2 -1.62 -12.16 2.51
N ALA A 3 -0.98 -12.21 1.34
CA ALA A 3 -1.11 -13.34 0.42
C ALA A 3 -0.61 -14.66 1.03
N GLU A 4 0.50 -14.63 1.75
CA GLU A 4 1.13 -15.79 2.40
C GLU A 4 0.29 -16.33 3.56
N ASN A 5 -0.60 -15.52 4.13
CA ASN A 5 -1.55 -15.98 5.16
C ASN A 5 -2.86 -16.48 4.55
N LEU A 6 -3.26 -15.98 3.38
CA LEU A 6 -4.53 -16.34 2.74
C LEU A 6 -4.42 -17.47 1.71
N TYR A 7 -3.24 -17.68 1.13
CA TYR A 7 -3.01 -18.63 0.04
C TYR A 7 -1.78 -19.47 0.33
N ARG A 8 -1.88 -20.79 0.07
CA ARG A 8 -0.80 -21.76 0.32
C ARG A 8 0.50 -21.39 -0.40
N ASP A 9 0.39 -20.93 -1.64
CA ASP A 9 1.56 -20.53 -2.46
C ASP A 9 1.84 -19.02 -2.37
N GLY A 10 1.20 -18.32 -1.41
CA GLY A 10 1.33 -16.88 -1.24
C GLY A 10 1.06 -16.11 -2.53
N GLN A 11 1.97 -15.18 -2.85
CA GLN A 11 1.89 -14.39 -4.09
C GLN A 11 2.06 -15.21 -5.38
N ARG A 12 2.58 -16.43 -5.30
CA ARG A 12 2.72 -17.32 -6.47
C ARG A 12 1.45 -18.10 -6.78
N SER A 13 0.43 -18.00 -5.94
CA SER A 13 -0.88 -18.60 -6.17
C SER A 13 -1.50 -18.09 -7.47
N ALA A 14 -2.07 -18.99 -8.27
CA ALA A 14 -2.82 -18.62 -9.48
C ALA A 14 -4.07 -17.76 -9.19
N CYS A 15 -4.50 -17.65 -7.94
CA CYS A 15 -5.62 -16.82 -7.50
C CYS A 15 -5.19 -15.43 -7.00
N VAL A 16 -3.88 -15.15 -6.96
CA VAL A 16 -3.31 -13.86 -6.64
C VAL A 16 -2.76 -13.24 -7.92
N GLN A 17 -3.17 -12.01 -8.21
CA GLN A 17 -2.66 -11.25 -9.36
C GLN A 17 -2.13 -9.91 -8.86
N VAL A 18 -0.91 -9.58 -9.25
CA VAL A 18 -0.23 -8.35 -8.84
C VAL A 18 0.02 -7.51 -10.10
N PHE A 19 -0.46 -6.28 -10.08
CA PHE A 19 -0.29 -5.30 -11.14
C PHE A 19 0.43 -4.07 -10.60
N ILE A 20 1.65 -3.85 -11.07
CA ILE A 20 2.41 -2.61 -10.83
C ILE A 20 2.09 -1.65 -11.97
N ALA A 21 1.51 -0.48 -11.66
CA ALA A 21 0.95 0.45 -12.65
C ALA A 21 1.93 0.79 -13.78
N MET A 22 3.12 1.28 -13.44
CA MET A 22 4.11 1.73 -14.42
C MET A 22 4.79 0.59 -15.19
N LEU A 23 4.73 -0.65 -14.69
CA LEU A 23 5.32 -1.82 -15.33
C LEU A 23 4.34 -2.46 -16.32
N HIS A 24 3.08 -2.62 -15.92
CA HIS A 24 2.06 -3.32 -16.71
C HIS A 24 1.32 -2.39 -17.66
N PHE A 25 1.23 -1.09 -17.34
CA PHE A 25 0.48 -0.11 -18.11
C PHE A 25 1.33 1.12 -18.48
N PRO A 26 2.52 0.95 -19.10
CA PRO A 26 3.49 2.04 -19.29
C PRO A 26 3.09 3.09 -20.34
N HIS A 27 2.16 2.77 -21.24
CA HIS A 27 1.85 3.60 -22.42
C HIS A 27 0.42 4.13 -22.40
N PRO A 28 0.21 5.42 -22.11
CA PRO A 28 -1.14 6.02 -22.06
C PRO A 28 -1.93 5.87 -23.36
N GLN A 29 -1.25 5.86 -24.51
CA GLN A 29 -1.88 5.71 -25.84
C GLN A 29 -2.51 4.32 -26.05
N SER A 30 -2.10 3.32 -25.27
CA SER A 30 -2.58 1.94 -25.38
C SER A 30 -3.61 1.58 -24.31
N VAL A 31 -4.17 2.57 -23.59
CA VAL A 31 -5.04 2.31 -22.44
C VAL A 31 -6.25 1.44 -22.78
N HIS A 32 -6.83 1.58 -23.97
CA HIS A 32 -7.94 0.75 -24.43
C HIS A 32 -7.58 -0.75 -24.42
N LEU A 33 -6.40 -1.10 -24.94
CA LEU A 33 -5.93 -2.49 -24.95
C LEU A 33 -5.70 -3.01 -23.53
N TYR A 34 -5.19 -2.15 -22.65
CA TYR A 34 -4.97 -2.49 -21.25
C TYR A 34 -6.29 -2.68 -20.48
N GLN A 35 -7.33 -1.90 -20.77
CA GLN A 35 -8.66 -2.07 -20.20
C GLN A 35 -9.24 -3.44 -20.57
N GLU A 36 -9.21 -3.80 -21.85
CA GLU A 36 -9.69 -5.11 -22.34
C GLU A 36 -8.92 -6.26 -21.69
N TRP A 37 -7.59 -6.15 -21.68
CA TRP A 37 -6.73 -7.18 -21.08
C TRP A 37 -6.98 -7.32 -19.59
N LEU A 38 -7.03 -6.22 -18.84
CA LEU A 38 -7.25 -6.22 -17.39
C LEU A 38 -8.61 -6.84 -17.03
N THR A 39 -9.66 -6.43 -17.74
CA THR A 39 -11.03 -6.96 -17.56
C THR A 39 -11.07 -8.47 -17.79
N ASP A 40 -10.41 -8.94 -18.84
CA ASP A 40 -10.34 -10.38 -19.14
C ASP A 40 -9.52 -11.16 -18.10
N GLN A 41 -8.40 -10.60 -17.61
CA GLN A 41 -7.62 -11.22 -16.53
C GLN A 41 -8.42 -11.34 -15.23
N VAL A 42 -9.14 -10.28 -14.84
CA VAL A 42 -9.99 -10.28 -13.65
C VAL A 42 -11.08 -11.35 -13.79
N ARG A 43 -11.83 -11.34 -14.91
CA ARG A 43 -12.89 -12.32 -15.18
C ARG A 43 -12.39 -13.76 -15.17
N LYS A 44 -11.29 -14.05 -15.87
CA LYS A 44 -10.71 -15.41 -15.93
C LYS A 44 -10.27 -15.91 -14.55
N THR A 45 -9.67 -15.03 -13.75
CA THR A 45 -9.21 -15.39 -12.41
C THR A 45 -10.40 -15.64 -11.47
N GLN A 46 -11.41 -14.77 -11.49
CA GLN A 46 -12.66 -14.94 -10.73
C GLN A 46 -13.45 -16.20 -11.14
N ALA A 47 -13.39 -16.59 -12.41
CA ALA A 47 -14.03 -17.82 -12.89
C ALA A 47 -13.31 -19.08 -12.38
N ARG A 48 -11.98 -19.04 -12.24
CA ARG A 48 -11.16 -20.18 -11.82
C ARG A 48 -11.10 -20.35 -10.30
N CYS A 49 -11.17 -19.26 -9.55
CA CYS A 49 -10.86 -19.24 -8.13
C CYS A 49 -12.07 -18.83 -7.29
N HIS A 50 -12.35 -19.57 -6.21
CA HIS A 50 -13.40 -19.20 -5.26
C HIS A 50 -13.04 -17.95 -4.46
N GLN A 51 -11.76 -17.81 -4.09
CA GLN A 51 -11.22 -16.62 -3.45
C GLN A 51 -10.09 -16.05 -4.30
N THR A 52 -10.20 -14.77 -4.68
CA THR A 52 -9.21 -14.06 -5.49
C THR A 52 -8.66 -12.85 -4.77
N LEU A 53 -7.40 -12.51 -5.04
CA LEU A 53 -6.74 -11.31 -4.53
C LEU A 53 -6.07 -10.59 -5.71
N PHE A 54 -6.53 -9.37 -5.98
CA PHE A 54 -5.91 -8.46 -6.94
C PHE A 54 -5.18 -7.36 -6.17
N ILE A 55 -3.88 -7.23 -6.40
CA ILE A 55 -3.04 -6.19 -5.79
C ILE A 55 -2.64 -5.21 -6.89
N PHE A 56 -2.99 -3.95 -6.73
CA PHE A 56 -2.60 -2.86 -7.61
C PHE A 56 -1.57 -2.00 -6.87
N ASP A 57 -0.31 -2.11 -7.28
CA ASP A 57 0.79 -1.32 -6.74
C ASP A 57 1.00 -0.04 -7.56
N GLU A 58 1.37 1.03 -6.86
CA GLU A 58 1.39 2.41 -7.39
C GLU A 58 0.02 2.82 -7.99
N ALA A 59 -1.07 2.52 -7.29
CA ALA A 59 -2.43 2.71 -7.78
C ALA A 59 -2.76 4.17 -8.14
N GLU A 60 -2.07 5.15 -7.53
CA GLU A 60 -2.17 6.58 -7.87
C GLU A 60 -1.67 6.92 -9.28
N LYS A 61 -0.93 6.00 -9.92
CA LYS A 61 -0.42 6.18 -11.29
C LYS A 61 -1.26 5.43 -12.33
N LEU A 62 -2.30 4.71 -11.91
CA LEU A 62 -3.18 4.02 -12.84
C LEU A 62 -3.97 5.04 -13.66
N HIS A 63 -4.00 4.84 -14.97
CA HIS A 63 -4.82 5.67 -15.84
C HIS A 63 -6.32 5.55 -15.46
N PRO A 64 -7.09 6.65 -15.40
CA PRO A 64 -8.51 6.64 -15.02
C PRO A 64 -9.35 5.57 -15.73
N GLY A 65 -9.16 5.40 -17.04
CA GLY A 65 -9.83 4.35 -17.81
C GLY A 65 -9.65 2.93 -17.25
N LEU A 66 -8.50 2.60 -16.66
CA LEU A 66 -8.30 1.29 -16.02
C LEU A 66 -9.12 1.15 -14.74
N LEU A 67 -9.20 2.21 -13.94
CA LEU A 67 -10.03 2.24 -12.73
C LEU A 67 -11.52 2.12 -13.09
N GLU A 68 -11.96 2.78 -14.17
CA GLU A 68 -13.32 2.63 -14.70
C GLU A 68 -13.61 1.19 -15.16
N ALA A 69 -12.66 0.53 -15.83
CA ALA A 69 -12.81 -0.85 -16.27
C ALA A 69 -12.93 -1.84 -15.10
N LEU A 70 -12.35 -1.51 -13.93
CA LEU A 70 -12.50 -2.32 -12.71
C LEU A 70 -13.84 -2.09 -11.99
N GLY A 71 -14.51 -0.96 -12.20
CA GLY A 71 -15.73 -0.56 -11.50
C GLY A 71 -16.77 -1.68 -11.36
N PRO A 72 -17.21 -2.35 -12.47
CA PRO A 72 -18.19 -3.43 -12.41
C PRO A 72 -17.77 -4.65 -11.56
N HIS A 73 -16.46 -4.84 -11.34
CA HIS A 73 -15.94 -5.93 -10.52
C HIS A 73 -15.82 -5.57 -9.04
N LEU A 74 -15.89 -4.27 -8.72
CA LEU A 74 -15.81 -3.70 -7.37
C LEU A 74 -17.20 -3.39 -6.80
N GLU A 75 -18.19 -3.19 -7.66
CA GLU A 75 -19.58 -3.08 -7.25
C GLU A 75 -19.99 -4.28 -6.39
N ARG A 76 -20.62 -4.00 -5.24
CA ARG A 76 -21.11 -5.03 -4.32
C ARG A 76 -22.08 -5.94 -5.06
N GLN A 77 -21.65 -7.16 -5.33
CA GLN A 77 -22.54 -8.19 -5.87
C GLN A 77 -23.59 -8.52 -4.81
N ALA A 78 -24.87 -8.47 -5.22
CA ALA A 78 -25.96 -8.91 -4.35
C ALA A 78 -25.71 -10.36 -3.93
N PRO A 79 -25.99 -10.74 -2.67
CA PRO A 79 -25.85 -12.13 -2.26
C PRO A 79 -26.71 -13.01 -3.16
N ASP A 80 -26.09 -14.01 -3.78
CA ASP A 80 -26.79 -14.94 -4.65
C ASP A 80 -27.92 -15.61 -3.85
N THR A 81 -29.15 -15.44 -4.31
CA THR A 81 -30.37 -15.96 -3.65
C THR A 81 -30.48 -17.49 -3.71
N ARG A 82 -29.42 -18.19 -4.14
CA ARG A 82 -29.42 -19.63 -4.40
C ARG A 82 -28.13 -20.28 -3.93
N GLY A 83 -28.00 -20.56 -2.64
CA GLY A 83 -27.21 -21.67 -2.03
C GLY A 83 -25.77 -21.96 -2.50
N ALA A 84 -25.21 -21.20 -3.42
CA ALA A 84 -23.87 -21.32 -3.96
C ALA A 84 -22.94 -20.51 -3.06
N GLU A 85 -21.78 -21.09 -2.73
CA GLU A 85 -20.78 -20.37 -1.96
C GLU A 85 -20.42 -19.06 -2.68
N SER A 86 -20.65 -17.94 -1.99
CA SER A 86 -20.40 -16.61 -2.55
C SER A 86 -18.91 -16.46 -2.81
N ARG A 87 -18.54 -16.26 -4.08
CA ARG A 87 -17.16 -16.02 -4.50
C ARG A 87 -16.62 -14.77 -3.80
N ARG A 88 -15.42 -14.87 -3.24
CA ARG A 88 -14.79 -13.79 -2.47
C ARG A 88 -13.68 -13.16 -3.30
N THR A 89 -13.89 -11.93 -3.75
CA THR A 89 -12.83 -11.17 -4.41
C THR A 89 -12.33 -10.09 -3.46
N ILE A 90 -11.01 -9.99 -3.30
CA ILE A 90 -10.34 -8.93 -2.55
C ILE A 90 -9.56 -8.08 -3.54
N PHE A 91 -9.80 -6.77 -3.52
CA PHE A 91 -9.00 -5.79 -4.24
C PHE A 91 -8.19 -4.98 -3.24
N LEU A 92 -6.87 -4.91 -3.45
CA LEU A 92 -5.95 -4.15 -2.63
C LEU A 92 -5.24 -3.12 -3.50
N PHE A 93 -5.45 -1.84 -3.20
CA PHE A 93 -4.77 -0.73 -3.87
C PHE A 93 -3.68 -0.20 -2.94
N LEU A 94 -2.43 -0.27 -3.37
CA LEU A 94 -1.28 0.30 -2.65
C LEU A 94 -0.95 1.63 -3.30
N SER A 95 -0.90 2.67 -2.48
CA SER A 95 -0.72 4.03 -2.98
C SER A 95 0.03 4.92 -2.00
N ASN A 96 0.84 5.83 -2.53
CA ASN A 96 1.47 6.90 -1.74
C ASN A 96 0.66 8.20 -1.73
N LEU A 97 -0.52 8.24 -2.38
CA LEU A 97 -1.40 9.39 -2.39
C LEU A 97 -1.78 9.78 -0.96
N GLY A 98 -1.65 11.08 -0.63
CA GLY A 98 -1.91 11.58 0.72
C GLY A 98 -0.80 11.30 1.75
N GLY A 99 0.32 10.70 1.36
CA GLY A 99 1.44 10.44 2.27
C GLY A 99 1.99 11.71 2.94
N ASN A 100 2.11 12.81 2.18
CA ASN A 100 2.56 14.09 2.72
C ASN A 100 1.58 14.65 3.76
N VAL A 101 0.28 14.55 3.50
CA VAL A 101 -0.79 14.99 4.40
C VAL A 101 -0.78 14.19 5.69
N ILE A 102 -0.64 12.87 5.60
CA ILE A 102 -0.50 12.00 6.78
C ILE A 102 0.72 12.41 7.60
N ASN A 103 1.88 12.62 6.95
CA ASN A 103 3.10 13.03 7.63
C ASN A 103 2.94 14.37 8.36
N GLU A 104 2.28 15.36 7.75
CA GLU A 104 2.01 16.67 8.36
C GLU A 104 1.10 16.54 9.59
N VAL A 105 -0.02 15.81 9.46
CA VAL A 105 -0.97 15.62 10.57
C VAL A 105 -0.29 14.88 11.73
N VAL A 106 0.45 13.81 11.44
CA VAL A 106 1.17 13.04 12.47
C VAL A 106 2.21 13.93 13.16
N LEU A 107 3.01 14.69 12.39
CA LEU A 107 4.00 15.60 12.95
C LEU A 107 3.37 16.59 13.94
N ASN A 108 2.24 17.20 13.54
CA ASN A 108 1.55 18.20 14.36
C ASN A 108 0.99 17.58 15.65
N LEU A 109 0.44 16.37 15.59
CA LEU A 109 -0.07 15.66 16.77
C LEU A 109 1.07 15.30 17.73
N LEU A 110 2.20 14.79 17.22
CA LEU A 110 3.37 14.48 18.04
C LEU A 110 3.94 15.75 18.69
N LYS A 111 4.04 16.86 17.95
CA LYS A 111 4.47 18.17 18.48
C LYS A 111 3.53 18.70 19.57
N ALA A 112 2.24 18.37 19.50
CA ALA A 112 1.26 18.67 20.52
C ALA A 112 1.33 17.73 21.74
N GLY A 113 2.32 16.82 21.80
CA GLY A 113 2.51 15.88 22.91
C GLY A 113 1.61 14.65 22.86
N ARG A 114 0.89 14.43 21.75
CA ARG A 114 0.06 13.23 21.60
C ARG A 114 0.93 12.03 21.24
N ALA A 115 0.64 10.87 21.83
CA ALA A 115 1.34 9.63 21.47
C ALA A 115 0.92 9.17 20.07
N ARG A 116 1.84 8.51 19.35
CA ARG A 116 1.57 7.94 18.02
C ARG A 116 0.39 6.98 18.04
N GLU A 117 0.31 6.15 19.08
CA GLU A 117 -0.68 5.09 19.27
C GLU A 117 -2.10 5.65 19.50
N GLU A 118 -2.21 6.93 19.87
CA GLU A 118 -3.48 7.63 20.05
C GLU A 118 -4.00 8.27 18.74
N ILE A 119 -3.25 8.16 17.64
CA ILE A 119 -3.65 8.69 16.33
C ILE A 119 -4.68 7.76 15.71
N ARG A 120 -5.93 8.22 15.69
CA ARG A 120 -7.09 7.53 15.09
C ARG A 120 -7.45 8.10 13.72
N MET A 121 -8.21 7.32 12.93
CA MET A 121 -8.64 7.69 11.58
C MET A 121 -9.41 9.02 11.52
N GLU A 122 -10.13 9.38 12.58
CA GLU A 122 -10.84 10.66 12.71
C GLU A 122 -9.93 11.89 12.59
N HIS A 123 -8.64 11.77 12.93
CA HIS A 123 -7.66 12.84 12.77
C HIS A 123 -7.14 12.97 11.34
N LEU A 124 -7.16 11.87 10.57
CA LEU A 124 -6.54 11.78 9.24
C LEU A 124 -7.56 11.95 8.12
N ALA A 125 -8.75 11.35 8.27
CA ALA A 125 -9.76 11.23 7.23
C ALA A 125 -10.16 12.56 6.58
N PRO A 126 -10.40 13.68 7.31
CA PRO A 126 -10.85 14.91 6.67
C PRO A 126 -9.81 15.49 5.71
N ARG A 127 -8.54 15.50 6.12
CA ARG A 127 -7.43 16.02 5.32
C ARG A 127 -7.09 15.08 4.17
N LEU A 128 -7.12 13.77 4.42
CA LEU A 128 -6.87 12.75 3.39
C LEU A 128 -7.95 12.79 2.30
N GLN A 129 -9.22 12.91 2.67
CA GLN A 129 -10.32 13.02 1.71
C GLN A 129 -10.20 14.27 0.85
N ALA A 130 -9.84 15.41 1.47
CA ALA A 130 -9.62 16.66 0.74
C ALA A 130 -8.50 16.52 -0.30
N GLU A 131 -7.39 15.88 0.07
CA GLU A 131 -6.26 15.63 -0.83
C GLU A 131 -6.63 14.70 -1.98
N ILE A 132 -7.34 13.60 -1.69
CA ILE A 132 -7.80 12.67 -2.72
C ILE A 132 -8.68 13.40 -3.73
N VAL A 133 -9.66 14.18 -3.28
CA VAL A 133 -10.56 14.94 -4.14
C VAL A 133 -9.84 16.04 -4.93
N ALA A 134 -8.84 16.69 -4.34
CA ALA A 134 -8.07 17.75 -4.99
C ALA A 134 -7.01 17.23 -5.97
N SER A 135 -6.64 15.94 -5.91
CA SER A 135 -5.57 15.37 -6.73
C SER A 135 -5.97 15.27 -8.21
N THR A 136 -5.69 16.32 -8.97
CA THR A 136 -5.94 16.38 -10.43
C THR A 136 -4.99 15.50 -11.23
N ASP A 137 -3.77 15.28 -10.71
CA ASP A 137 -2.68 14.64 -11.45
C ASP A 137 -2.77 13.11 -11.46
N SER A 138 -3.44 12.50 -10.47
CA SER A 138 -3.46 11.06 -10.28
C SER A 138 -4.64 10.38 -10.97
N GLY A 139 -5.70 11.13 -11.31
CA GLY A 139 -6.95 10.57 -11.85
C GLY A 139 -7.70 9.62 -10.91
N PHE A 140 -7.04 9.13 -9.86
CA PHE A 140 -7.53 8.20 -8.86
C PHE A 140 -8.63 8.84 -8.01
N GLY A 141 -8.41 10.08 -7.55
CA GLY A 141 -9.39 10.84 -6.77
C GLY A 141 -10.69 11.17 -7.51
N HIS A 142 -10.61 11.28 -8.84
CA HIS A 142 -11.75 11.50 -9.71
C HIS A 142 -12.32 10.22 -10.32
N SER A 143 -11.73 9.06 -10.03
CA SER A 143 -12.24 7.79 -10.52
C SER A 143 -13.57 7.45 -9.86
N ARG A 144 -14.37 6.66 -10.56
CA ARG A 144 -15.61 6.08 -10.03
C ARG A 144 -15.41 5.34 -8.71
N LEU A 145 -14.21 4.81 -8.45
CA LEU A 145 -13.88 4.13 -7.19
C LEU A 145 -14.09 5.02 -5.97
N VAL A 146 -13.63 6.26 -6.06
CA VAL A 146 -13.73 7.25 -4.98
C VAL A 146 -15.10 7.93 -5.01
N GLN A 147 -15.59 8.31 -6.19
CA GLN A 147 -16.84 9.04 -6.33
C GLN A 147 -18.07 8.21 -5.90
N GLU A 148 -18.07 6.91 -6.21
CA GLU A 148 -19.18 6.01 -5.87
C GLU A 148 -18.95 5.22 -4.56
N ASN A 149 -17.89 5.55 -3.80
CA ASN A 149 -17.53 4.86 -2.55
C ASN A 149 -17.41 3.33 -2.71
N LEU A 150 -16.73 2.89 -3.77
CA LEU A 150 -16.45 1.47 -4.01
C LEU A 150 -15.29 0.93 -3.16
N ILE A 151 -14.57 1.81 -2.46
CA ILE A 151 -13.53 1.43 -1.51
C ILE A 151 -14.19 1.18 -0.14
N ASP A 152 -14.10 -0.05 0.36
CA ASP A 152 -14.67 -0.42 1.66
C ASP A 152 -13.91 0.24 2.83
N PHE A 153 -12.58 0.25 2.77
CA PHE A 153 -11.72 0.76 3.85
C PHE A 153 -10.49 1.48 3.31
N PHE A 154 -10.18 2.62 3.92
CA PHE A 154 -8.89 3.30 3.78
C PHE A 154 -8.01 2.96 4.98
N VAL A 155 -6.82 2.42 4.73
CA VAL A 155 -5.87 2.01 5.77
C VAL A 155 -4.60 2.87 5.66
N PRO A 156 -4.46 3.95 6.45
CA PRO A 156 -3.29 4.82 6.38
C PRO A 156 -2.07 4.18 7.05
N PHE A 157 -0.91 4.30 6.41
CA PHE A 157 0.37 3.90 6.99
C PHE A 157 1.10 5.15 7.50
N LEU A 158 1.35 5.20 8.81
CA LEU A 158 2.01 6.33 9.44
C LEU A 158 3.53 6.27 9.21
N PRO A 159 4.22 7.42 9.10
CA PRO A 159 5.67 7.47 8.90
C PRO A 159 6.42 6.73 10.01
N LEU A 160 7.51 6.06 9.68
CA LEU A 160 8.29 5.29 10.65
C LEU A 160 9.30 6.19 11.36
N GLU A 161 9.20 6.27 12.68
CA GLU A 161 10.22 6.89 13.55
C GLU A 161 11.48 6.04 13.69
N LYS A 162 12.56 6.63 14.22
CA LYS A 162 13.85 5.97 14.47
C LYS A 162 13.73 4.66 15.24
N GLN A 163 12.84 4.57 16.23
CA GLN A 163 12.60 3.33 16.97
C GLN A 163 12.13 2.18 16.07
N HIS A 164 11.27 2.46 15.09
CA HIS A 164 10.80 1.45 14.13
C HIS A 164 11.92 1.03 13.18
N VAL A 165 12.81 1.95 12.80
CA VAL A 165 14.00 1.64 12.00
C VAL A 165 14.91 0.66 12.75
N ARG A 166 15.10 0.83 14.07
CA ARG A 166 15.86 -0.14 14.89
C ARG A 166 15.22 -1.52 14.88
N LEU A 167 13.89 -1.60 14.98
CA LEU A 167 13.16 -2.87 14.88
C LEU A 167 13.36 -3.53 13.51
N CYS A 168 13.27 -2.76 12.43
CA CYS A 168 13.56 -3.26 11.09
C CYS A 168 15.02 -3.72 10.94
N ALA A 169 15.97 -3.04 11.56
CA ALA A 169 17.38 -3.45 11.52
C ALA A 169 17.58 -4.78 12.23
N ARG A 170 16.95 -4.95 13.40
CA ARG A 170 16.93 -6.21 14.14
C ARG A 170 16.37 -7.34 13.28
N ASP A 171 15.21 -7.14 12.68
CA ASP A 171 14.58 -8.15 11.81
C ASP A 171 15.45 -8.45 10.58
N ALA A 172 16.13 -7.45 10.02
CA ALA A 172 17.04 -7.64 8.90
C ALA A 172 18.25 -8.52 9.28
N PHE A 173 18.89 -8.28 10.43
CA PHE A 173 19.97 -9.14 10.92
C PHE A 173 19.48 -10.58 11.13
N LEU A 174 18.35 -10.76 11.82
CA LEU A 174 17.78 -12.08 12.11
C LEU A 174 17.38 -12.84 10.83
N SER A 175 16.87 -12.13 9.82
CA SER A 175 16.49 -12.74 8.53
C SER A 175 17.67 -13.31 7.74
N GLN A 176 18.89 -12.85 8.05
CA GLN A 176 20.14 -13.33 7.46
C GLN A 176 20.92 -14.24 8.42
N GLU A 177 20.30 -14.67 9.53
CA GLU A 177 20.91 -15.50 10.57
C GLU A 177 22.17 -14.86 11.21
N LEU A 178 22.20 -13.52 11.24
CA LEU A 178 23.30 -12.75 11.81
C LEU A 178 23.02 -12.34 13.26
N LEU A 179 24.08 -12.30 14.06
CA LEU A 179 24.05 -11.68 15.38
C LEU A 179 24.09 -10.16 15.26
N TYR A 180 23.45 -9.47 16.20
CA TYR A 180 23.46 -8.01 16.29
C TYR A 180 23.70 -7.57 17.74
N THR A 181 24.21 -6.36 17.92
CA THR A 181 24.24 -5.67 19.22
C THR A 181 23.34 -4.44 19.16
N GLU A 182 22.93 -3.92 20.31
CA GLU A 182 22.11 -2.69 20.35
C GLU A 182 22.82 -1.50 19.70
N GLU A 183 24.15 -1.44 19.81
CA GLU A 183 24.98 -0.42 19.18
C GLU A 183 24.93 -0.54 17.64
N ALA A 184 24.99 -1.76 17.11
CA ALA A 184 24.87 -1.98 15.66
C ALA A 184 23.49 -1.52 15.14
N LEU A 185 22.41 -1.78 15.89
CA LEU A 185 21.08 -1.30 15.53
C LEU A 185 21.00 0.23 15.52
N ASP A 186 21.62 0.88 16.50
CA ASP A 186 21.69 2.34 16.57
C ASP A 186 22.52 2.94 15.43
N GLU A 187 23.64 2.33 15.06
CA GLU A 187 24.44 2.78 13.93
C GLU A 187 23.69 2.63 12.60
N VAL A 188 23.03 1.50 12.35
CA VAL A 188 22.17 1.32 11.17
C VAL A 188 21.08 2.39 11.14
N ALA A 189 20.43 2.67 12.27
CA ALA A 189 19.42 3.70 12.37
C ALA A 189 19.97 5.10 12.12
N LYS A 190 21.19 5.44 12.58
CA LYS A 190 21.85 6.73 12.32
C LYS A 190 22.21 6.94 10.85
N MET A 191 22.49 5.87 10.10
CA MET A 191 22.81 5.98 8.68
C MET A 191 21.59 6.41 7.83
N MET A 192 20.37 6.26 8.34
CA MET A 192 19.14 6.64 7.64
C MET A 192 18.97 8.16 7.53
N VAL A 193 18.18 8.59 6.54
CA VAL A 193 17.81 10.00 6.36
C VAL A 193 16.49 10.26 7.06
N TYR A 194 16.43 11.30 7.89
CA TYR A 194 15.24 11.67 8.64
C TYR A 194 14.67 13.02 8.23
N VAL A 195 13.36 13.17 8.36
CA VAL A 195 12.57 14.36 8.04
C VAL A 195 11.57 14.66 9.17
N PRO A 196 11.17 15.93 9.34
CA PRO A 196 11.80 17.16 8.82
C PRO A 196 13.27 17.31 9.28
N LYS A 197 14.04 18.23 8.66
CA LYS A 197 15.50 18.32 8.88
C LYS A 197 15.86 18.78 10.28
N GLU A 198 15.01 19.61 10.88
CA GLU A 198 15.21 20.25 12.16
C GLU A 198 15.00 19.26 13.31
N GLU A 199 13.91 18.48 13.27
CA GLU A 199 13.57 17.53 14.33
C GLU A 199 14.02 16.08 14.06
N GLN A 200 14.30 15.71 12.80
CA GLN A 200 14.76 14.39 12.38
C GLN A 200 13.94 13.21 12.96
N ILE A 201 12.60 13.33 12.93
CA ILE A 201 11.70 12.39 13.61
C ILE A 201 11.42 11.14 12.75
N PHE A 202 11.08 11.34 11.47
CA PHE A 202 10.60 10.28 10.59
C PHE A 202 11.65 9.85 9.58
N SER A 203 11.82 8.55 9.37
CA SER A 203 12.65 8.02 8.29
C SER A 203 12.03 8.33 6.93
N SER A 204 12.78 9.02 6.05
CA SER A 204 12.31 9.41 4.72
C SER A 204 11.98 8.22 3.81
N GLN A 205 12.57 7.06 4.09
CA GLN A 205 12.38 5.83 3.32
C GLN A 205 11.78 4.68 4.16
N GLY A 206 11.30 4.98 5.37
CA GLY A 206 10.88 3.95 6.32
C GLY A 206 11.99 2.93 6.55
N CYS A 207 11.72 1.65 6.24
CA CYS A 207 12.68 0.56 6.39
C CYS A 207 13.28 0.05 5.07
N LYS A 208 12.97 0.68 3.93
CA LYS A 208 13.30 0.15 2.59
C LYS A 208 14.79 -0.13 2.38
N SER A 209 15.68 0.75 2.86
CA SER A 209 17.13 0.62 2.69
C SER A 209 17.86 -0.01 3.89
N VAL A 210 17.14 -0.45 4.92
CA VAL A 210 17.75 -0.99 6.15
C VAL A 210 18.53 -2.28 5.87
N ALA A 211 17.96 -3.22 5.11
CA ALA A 211 18.63 -4.47 4.77
C ALA A 211 19.93 -4.27 3.95
N GLN A 212 20.04 -3.20 3.18
CA GLN A 212 21.27 -2.87 2.45
C GLN A 212 22.34 -2.30 3.39
N ARG A 213 21.93 -1.60 4.46
CA ARG A 213 22.84 -0.95 5.40
C ARG A 213 23.47 -1.93 6.38
N ILE A 214 22.78 -3.00 6.74
CA ILE A 214 23.37 -4.03 7.61
C ILE A 214 24.56 -4.73 6.94
N ASN A 215 24.66 -4.70 5.61
CA ASN A 215 25.79 -5.26 4.87
C ASN A 215 27.13 -4.56 5.20
N TYR A 216 27.11 -3.32 5.70
CA TYR A 216 28.33 -2.63 6.16
C TYR A 216 28.89 -3.17 7.48
N PHE A 217 28.12 -4.03 8.18
CA PHE A 217 28.51 -4.66 9.44
C PHE A 217 28.88 -6.13 9.25
N LEU A 218 28.83 -6.62 8.02
CA LEU A 218 29.32 -7.95 7.67
C LEU A 218 30.86 -7.91 7.58
N PRO A 219 31.55 -8.96 8.06
CA PRO A 219 33.00 -9.10 7.92
C PRO A 219 33.46 -9.28 6.46
#